data_AF-A0A133V388-F1
#
_entry.id   AF-A0A133V388-F1
#
_cell.length_a   1.000
_cell.length_b   1.000
_cell.length_c   1.000
_cell.angle_alpha   90.00
_cell.angle_beta   90.00
_cell.angle_gamma   90.00
#
_symmetry.space_group_name_H-M   'P 1'
#
loop_
_entity.id
_entity.type
_entity.pdbx_description
1 polymer ?
#
loop_
_entity_poly.entity_id
_entity_poly.type
_entity_poly.pdbx_seq_one_letter_code
_entity_poly.pdbx_strand_id
1 'polypeptide(L)' 'MTGLLTDVGVESTARAAYDLGYRVVLLRDCTAAGSKESKRASERTIESSFGRVMAREDFLDGLE' A
#
# COMPACT_ATOMS: atom_id res chain seq x y z
N MET A 1 -4.73 0.13 4.17
CA MET A 1 -3.59 -0.13 5.07
C MET A 1 -2.58 1.01 4.97
N THR A 2 -1.89 1.28 6.08
CA THR A 2 -0.96 2.41 6.30
C THR A 2 0.19 1.93 7.19
N GLY A 3 1.30 2.67 7.30
CA GLY A 3 2.40 2.33 8.23
C GLY A 3 3.82 2.52 7.72
N LEU A 4 4.78 1.94 8.43
CA LEU A 4 6.24 2.02 8.19
C LEU A 4 6.89 0.63 8.34
N LEU A 5 7.88 0.24 7.53
CA LEU A 5 8.33 0.86 6.28
C LEU A 5 7.54 0.33 5.07
N THR A 6 7.31 1.16 4.06
CA THR A 6 6.54 0.83 2.84
C THR A 6 7.08 -0.45 2.18
N ASP A 7 8.39 -0.50 1.97
CA ASP A 7 9.14 -1.56 1.26
C ASP A 7 9.47 -2.79 2.12
N VAL A 8 9.12 -2.79 3.41
CA VAL A 8 9.40 -3.89 4.34
C VAL A 8 8.10 -4.47 4.90
N GLY A 9 7.62 -3.93 6.02
CA GLY A 9 6.48 -4.48 6.73
C GLY A 9 5.17 -4.28 5.99
N VAL A 10 5.00 -3.12 5.36
CA VAL A 10 3.74 -2.79 4.64
C VAL A 10 3.59 -3.67 3.40
N GLU A 11 4.61 -3.78 2.56
CA GLU A 11 4.59 -4.65 1.38
C GLU A 11 4.48 -6.13 1.76
N SER A 12 5.21 -6.60 2.78
CA SER A 12 5.10 -7.99 3.23
C SER A 12 3.71 -8.33 3.74
N THR A 13 3.08 -7.40 4.47
CA THR A 13 1.69 -7.57 4.94
C THR A 13 0.70 -7.53 3.77
N ALA A 14 0.92 -6.66 2.78
CA ALA A 14 0.09 -6.59 1.57
C ALA A 14 0.11 -7.93 0.81
N ARG A 15 1.28 -8.53 0.62
CA ARG A 15 1.41 -9.86 -0.01
C ARG A 15 0.68 -10.94 0.77
N ALA A 16 0.93 -11.04 2.08
CA ALA A 16 0.28 -12.03 2.92
C ALA A 16 -1.25 -11.85 2.94
N ALA A 17 -1.74 -10.61 2.99
CA ALA A 17 -3.17 -10.31 2.93
C ALA A 17 -3.78 -10.73 1.58
N TYR A 18 -3.08 -10.49 0.48
CA TYR A 18 -3.49 -10.94 -0.85
C TYR A 18 -3.60 -12.47 -0.92
N ASP A 19 -2.59 -13.19 -0.42
CA ASP A 19 -2.59 -14.66 -0.39
C ASP A 19 -3.74 -15.24 0.45
N LEU A 20 -4.17 -14.50 1.49
CA LEU A 20 -5.33 -14.84 2.32
C LEU A 20 -6.68 -14.41 1.72
N GLY A 21 -6.70 -13.84 0.51
CA GLY A 21 -7.92 -13.42 -0.19
C GLY A 21 -8.50 -12.09 0.27
N TYR A 22 -7.77 -11.28 1.03
CA TYR A 22 -8.22 -9.95 1.40
C TYR A 22 -8.09 -8.97 0.24
N ARG A 23 -9.06 -8.06 0.12
CA ARG A 23 -8.94 -6.91 -0.79
C ARG A 23 -7.99 -5.87 -0.20
N VAL A 24 -6.76 -5.83 -0.69
CA VAL A 24 -5.75 -4.89 -0.24
C VAL A 24 -5.95 -3.51 -0.87
N VAL A 25 -5.98 -2.48 -0.02
CA VAL A 25 -5.94 -1.07 -0.43
C VAL A 25 -4.82 -0.39 0.35
N LEU A 26 -3.83 0.17 -0.33
CA LEU A 26 -2.71 0.92 0.25
C LEU A 26 -2.95 2.43 0.10
N LEU A 27 -2.77 3.20 1.18
CA LEU A 27 -2.85 4.66 1.13
C LEU A 27 -1.44 5.25 0.94
N ARG A 28 -1.14 5.74 -0.26
CA ARG A 28 0.21 6.18 -0.68
C ARG A 28 0.76 7.34 0.15
N ASP A 29 -0.11 8.19 0.66
CA ASP A 29 0.20 9.36 1.48
C ASP A 29 0.19 9.06 2.99
N CYS A 30 0.02 7.80 3.39
CA CYS A 30 0.06 7.35 4.79
C CYS A 30 1.10 6.24 5.01
N THR A 31 2.14 6.20 4.18
CA THR A 31 3.31 5.32 4.36
C THR A 31 4.62 6.04 4.08
N ALA A 32 5.73 5.53 4.60
CA ALA A 32 7.07 6.00 4.22
C ALA A 32 8.11 4.87 4.23
N ALA A 33 9.22 5.10 3.52
CA ALA A 33 10.38 4.22 3.48
C ALA A 33 11.67 5.05 3.63
N GLY A 34 12.82 4.38 3.73
CA GLY A 34 14.13 5.05 3.86
C GLY A 34 14.52 5.91 2.64
N SER A 35 13.91 5.67 1.47
CA SER A 35 14.08 6.50 0.28
C SER A 35 12.77 6.64 -0.51
N LYS A 36 12.67 7.70 -1.32
CA LYS A 36 11.49 7.92 -2.20
C LYS A 36 11.45 6.88 -3.31
N GLU A 37 12.61 6.47 -3.80
CA GLU A 37 12.79 5.45 -4.83
C GLU A 37 12.25 4.11 -4.35
N SER A 38 12.62 3.70 -3.13
CA SER A 38 12.14 2.44 -2.54
C SER A 38 10.64 2.47 -2.28
N LYS A 39 10.14 3.58 -1.71
CA LYS A 39 8.69 3.79 -1.52
C LYS A 39 7.92 3.62 -2.82
N ARG A 40 8.35 4.28 -3.90
CA ARG A 40 7.70 4.21 -5.22
C ARG A 40 7.83 2.85 -5.87
N ALA A 41 8.94 2.15 -5.67
CA ALA A 41 9.10 0.79 -6.18
C ALA A 41 8.11 -0.16 -5.51
N SER A 42 7.97 -0.05 -4.19
CA SER A 42 7.00 -0.82 -3.40
C SER A 42 5.55 -0.52 -3.80
N GLU A 43 5.18 0.75 -3.93
CA GLU A 43 3.85 1.17 -4.41
C GLU A 43 3.51 0.56 -5.78
N ARG A 44 4.46 0.57 -6.73
CA ARG A 44 4.25 -0.03 -8.06
C ARG A 44 4.07 -1.54 -7.99
N THR A 45 4.83 -2.23 -7.14
CA THR A 45 4.70 -3.67 -6.93
C THR A 45 3.32 -4.02 -6.39
N ILE A 46 2.82 -3.24 -5.42
CA ILE A 46 1.50 -3.46 -4.83
C ILE A 46 0.40 -3.19 -5.86
N GLU A 47 0.44 -2.05 -6.56
CA GLU A 47 -0.55 -1.70 -7.60
C GLU A 47 -0.63 -2.74 -8.71
N SER A 48 0.52 -3.32 -9.11
CA SER A 48 0.58 -4.26 -10.23
C SER A 48 0.00 -5.63 -9.89
N SER A 49 0.11 -6.09 -8.64
CA SER A 49 -0.06 -7.52 -8.34
C SER A 49 -0.81 -7.83 -7.05
N PHE A 50 -0.83 -6.92 -6.07
CA PHE A 50 -1.27 -7.27 -4.71
C PHE A 50 -2.46 -6.44 -4.22
N GLY A 51 -2.83 -5.36 -4.89
CA GLY A 51 -3.98 -4.54 -4.51
C GLY A 51 -4.02 -3.20 -5.22
N ARG A 52 -4.82 -2.29 -4.67
CA ARG A 52 -4.97 -0.91 -5.18
C ARG A 52 -4.20 0.07 -4.31
N VAL A 53 -3.55 1.05 -4.92
CA VAL A 53 -2.88 2.17 -4.27
C VAL A 53 -3.65 3.45 -4.59
N MET A 54 -4.01 4.21 -3.56
CA MET A 54 -4.75 5.48 -3.71
C MET A 54 -4.33 6.50 -2.65
N ALA A 55 -4.76 7.76 -2.79
CA ALA A 55 -4.60 8.74 -1.71
C ALA A 55 -5.63 8.51 -0.61
N ARG A 56 -5.35 9.01 0.60
CA ARG A 56 -6.30 8.96 1.72
C ARG A 56 -7.60 9.69 1.40
N GLU A 57 -7.54 10.75 0.61
CA GLU A 57 -8.69 11.57 0.22
C GLU A 57 -9.63 10.74 -0.67
N ASP A 58 -9.12 10.13 -1.75
CA ASP A 58 -9.87 9.22 -2.61
C ASP A 58 -10.54 8.07 -1.82
N PHE A 59 -9.88 7.61 -0.76
CA PHE A 59 -10.39 6.55 0.11
C PHE A 59 -11.54 7.04 1.00
N LEU A 60 -11.41 8.22 1.60
CA LEU A 60 -12.42 8.81 2.47
C LEU A 60 -13.68 9.21 1.69
N ASP A 61 -13.51 9.78 0.50
CA ASP A 61 -14.61 10.15 -0.39
C ASP A 61 -15.46 8.94 -0.79
N GLY A 62 -14.87 7.72 -0.79
CA GLY A 62 -15.59 6.48 -1.07
C GLY A 62 -16.31 5.85 0.12
N LEU A 63 -16.21 6.44 1.31
CA LEU A 63 -16.88 5.97 2.54
C LEU A 63 -18.12 6.79 2.91
N GLU A 64 -18.24 8.01 2.37
CA GLU A 64 -19.43 8.87 2.52
C GLU A 64 -20.59 8.42 1.60
#